data_AF-A0A3N5YQ45-F1
#
_entry.id   AF-A0A3N5YQ45-F1
#
_cell.length_a   1.000
_cell.length_b   1.000
_cell.length_c   1.000
_cell.angle_alpha   90.00
_cell.angle_beta   90.00
_cell.angle_gamma   90.00
#
_symmetry.space_group_name_H-M   'P 1'
#
loop_
_entity.id
_entity.type
_entity.pdbx_description
1 polymer ?
#
loop_
_entity_poly.entity_id
_entity_poly.type
_entity_poly.pdbx_seq_one_letter_code
_entity_poly.pdbx_strand_id
1 'polypeptide(L)'
;MDDNDKLATGRDIILEIARAMRSSLEPLLFSTVAPTRYCVYLHPLDYERLEGIFPVIAEQAKRALEAEVGRWNASARPGRLPRRWLGGAEP
;
A
#
# COMPACT_ATOMS: atom_id res chain seq x y z
N MET A 1 10.75 -2.53 33.27
CA MET A 1 10.40 -3.34 32.08
C MET A 1 9.96 -2.30 31.10
N ASP A 2 10.95 -1.64 30.49
CA ASP A 2 10.81 -0.31 29.91
C ASP A 2 11.04 -0.49 28.43
N ASP A 3 9.97 -0.64 27.65
CA ASP A 3 10.13 -0.84 26.21
C ASP A 3 8.97 -0.32 25.34
N ASN A 4 8.02 0.46 25.89
CA ASN A 4 6.87 0.91 25.07
C ASN A 4 6.29 2.29 25.44
N ASP A 5 7.15 3.29 25.65
CA ASP A 5 6.70 4.68 25.89
C ASP A 5 6.58 5.50 24.59
N LYS A 6 6.62 4.84 23.43
CA LYS A 6 6.50 5.50 22.13
C LYS A 6 5.06 5.44 21.64
N LEU A 7 4.33 6.53 21.84
CA LEU A 7 2.99 6.73 21.30
C LEU A 7 2.97 6.56 19.78
N ALA A 8 2.09 5.70 19.27
CA ALA A 8 1.93 5.46 17.85
C ALA A 8 1.37 6.70 17.14
N THR A 9 2.01 7.20 16.10
CA THR A 9 1.46 8.34 15.35
C THR A 9 0.52 7.88 14.22
N GLY A 10 -0.38 8.75 13.77
CA GLY A 10 -1.19 8.47 12.58
C GLY A 10 -0.34 8.17 11.33
N ARG A 11 0.84 8.80 11.23
CA ARG A 11 1.82 8.52 10.17
C ARG A 11 2.36 7.09 10.28
N ASP A 12 2.71 6.64 11.48
CA ASP A 12 3.20 5.28 11.71
C ASP A 12 2.14 4.25 11.31
N ILE A 13 0.88 4.49 11.67
CA ILE A 13 -0.26 3.65 11.27
C ILE A 13 -0.36 3.56 9.75
N ILE A 14 -0.33 4.69 9.03
CA ILE A 14 -0.43 4.72 7.56
C ILE A 14 0.73 3.94 6.91
N LEU A 15 1.94 4.14 7.41
CA LEU A 15 3.14 3.48 6.88
C LEU A 15 3.09 1.97 7.14
N GLU A 16 2.64 1.54 8.30
CA GLU A 16 2.48 0.13 8.61
C GLU A 16 1.36 -0.53 7.81
N ILE A 17 0.23 0.15 7.56
CA ILE A 17 -0.82 -0.36 6.65
C ILE A 17 -0.24 -0.55 5.23
N ALA A 18 0.50 0.43 4.72
CA ALA A 18 1.14 0.31 3.40
C ALA A 18 2.19 -0.81 3.36
N ARG A 19 2.94 -1.01 4.44
CA ARG A 19 3.89 -2.12 4.60
C ARG A 19 3.17 -3.48 4.64
N ALA A 20 2.06 -3.57 5.36
CA ALA A 20 1.22 -4.75 5.41
C ALA A 20 0.69 -5.13 4.02
N MET A 21 0.24 -4.16 3.22
CA MET A 21 -0.20 -4.42 1.85
C MET A 21 0.87 -5.12 1.01
N ARG A 22 2.13 -4.64 1.07
CA ARG A 22 3.25 -5.25 0.33
C ARG A 22 3.56 -6.68 0.79
N SER A 23 3.34 -6.97 2.07
CA SER A 23 3.69 -8.25 2.68
C SER A 23 2.58 -9.30 2.52
N SER A 24 1.35 -8.85 2.24
CA SER A 24 0.15 -9.69 2.20
C SER A 24 -0.51 -9.71 0.82
N LEU A 25 0.28 -9.56 -0.24
CA LEU A 25 -0.22 -9.72 -1.61
C LEU A 25 -0.61 -11.16 -1.89
N GLU A 26 -1.81 -11.35 -2.45
CA GLU A 26 -2.31 -12.66 -2.81
C GLU A 26 -2.13 -12.89 -4.32
N PRO A 27 -1.27 -13.83 -4.76
CA PRO A 27 -1.16 -14.21 -6.15
C PRO A 27 -2.37 -15.06 -6.56
N LEU A 28 -3.08 -14.64 -7.61
CA LEU A 28 -4.13 -15.38 -8.28
C LEU A 28 -3.62 -15.92 -9.62
N LEU A 29 -4.46 -16.67 -10.33
CA LEU A 29 -4.13 -17.28 -11.62
C LEU A 29 -3.70 -16.26 -12.70
N PHE A 30 -4.27 -15.05 -12.68
CA PHE A 30 -4.07 -14.05 -13.73
C PHE A 30 -3.67 -12.67 -13.20
N SER A 31 -3.60 -12.50 -11.88
CA SER A 31 -3.35 -11.21 -11.25
C SER A 31 -2.80 -11.40 -9.85
N THR A 32 -2.24 -10.34 -9.29
CA THR A 32 -1.92 -10.27 -7.87
C THR A 32 -2.82 -9.21 -7.26
N VAL A 33 -3.52 -9.55 -6.18
CA VAL A 33 -4.47 -8.64 -5.53
C VAL A 33 -3.98 -8.25 -4.14
N ALA A 34 -4.21 -6.98 -3.79
CA ALA A 34 -3.94 -6.47 -2.46
C ALA A 34 -5.10 -6.80 -1.50
N PRO A 35 -4.84 -6.92 -0.19
CA PRO A 35 -5.89 -7.06 0.81
C PRO A 35 -6.87 -5.89 0.80
N THR A 36 -8.16 -6.19 1.01
CA THR A 36 -9.25 -5.20 1.02
C THR A 36 -9.58 -4.70 2.42
N ARG A 37 -9.12 -5.38 3.48
CA ARG A 37 -9.39 -5.05 4.88
C ARG A 37 -8.10 -5.09 5.69
N TYR A 38 -7.89 -4.04 6.48
CA TYR A 38 -6.78 -3.93 7.41
C TYR A 38 -7.35 -3.70 8.82
N CYS A 39 -6.98 -4.55 9.77
CA CYS A 39 -7.34 -4.40 11.17
C CYS A 39 -6.10 -3.89 11.93
N VAL A 40 -6.21 -2.71 12.53
CA VAL A 40 -5.12 -2.09 13.29
C VAL A 40 -5.47 -2.17 14.78
N TYR A 41 -4.59 -2.77 15.56
CA TYR A 41 -4.68 -2.81 17.02
C TYR A 41 -3.82 -1.69 17.59
N LEU A 42 -4.43 -0.84 18.41
CA LEU A 42 -3.76 0.26 19.10
C LEU A 42 -3.81 0.03 20.61
N HIS A 43 -2.79 0.49 21.30
CA HIS A 43 -2.85 0.62 22.75
C HIS A 43 -3.98 1.61 23.13
N PRO A 44 -4.73 1.41 24.23
CA PRO A 44 -5.86 2.27 24.60
C PRO A 44 -5.54 3.77 24.61
N LEU A 45 -4.38 4.15 25.15
CA LEU A 45 -3.93 5.56 25.17
C LEU A 45 -3.74 6.16 23.77
N ASP A 46 -3.23 5.37 22.82
CA ASP A 46 -3.09 5.83 21.44
C ASP A 46 -4.43 5.88 20.73
N TYR A 47 -5.31 4.90 21.02
CA TYR A 47 -6.66 4.89 20.48
C TYR A 47 -7.42 6.15 20.87
N GLU A 48 -7.51 6.45 22.17
CA GLU A 48 -8.21 7.62 22.70
C GLU A 48 -7.65 8.93 22.12
N ARG A 49 -6.32 9.05 22.03
CA ARG A 49 -5.67 10.24 21.48
C ARG A 49 -5.94 10.44 19.99
N LEU A 50 -6.05 9.35 19.22
CA LEU A 50 -6.19 9.40 17.77
C LEU A 50 -7.64 9.29 17.29
N GLU A 51 -8.59 8.97 18.18
CA GLU A 51 -9.98 8.69 17.82
C GLU A 51 -10.61 9.80 16.98
N GLY A 52 -10.41 11.06 17.37
CA GLY A 52 -10.93 12.22 16.65
C GLY A 52 -10.38 12.40 15.23
N ILE A 53 -9.27 11.74 14.88
CA ILE A 53 -8.63 11.85 13.57
C ILE A 53 -8.58 10.53 12.79
N PHE A 54 -9.19 9.45 13.27
CA PHE A 54 -9.26 8.20 12.52
C PHE A 54 -9.83 8.35 11.10
N PRO A 55 -10.87 9.17 10.83
CA PRO A 55 -11.34 9.37 9.46
C PRO A 55 -10.26 9.95 8.54
N VAL A 56 -9.44 10.89 9.06
CA VAL A 56 -8.34 11.50 8.31
C VAL A 56 -7.23 10.49 8.06
N ILE A 57 -6.88 9.70 9.09
CA ILE A 57 -5.88 8.63 8.96
C ILE A 57 -6.33 7.60 7.92
N ALA A 58 -7.59 7.16 7.97
CA ALA A 58 -8.16 6.20 7.04
C ALA A 58 -8.13 6.72 5.58
N GLU A 59 -8.51 7.98 5.38
CA GLU A 59 -8.47 8.62 4.05
C GLU A 59 -7.04 8.73 3.51
N GLN A 60 -6.07 9.12 4.36
CA GLN A 60 -4.67 9.17 3.95
C GLN A 60 -4.08 7.78 3.68
N ALA A 61 -4.44 6.78 4.50
CA ALA A 61 -4.06 5.40 4.27
C ALA A 61 -4.60 4.89 2.92
N LYS A 62 -5.88 5.15 2.62
CA LYS A 62 -6.48 4.80 1.33
C LYS A 62 -5.69 5.40 0.16
N ARG A 63 -5.39 6.70 0.21
CA ARG A 63 -4.58 7.36 -0.84
C ARG A 63 -3.19 6.75 -0.98
N ALA A 64 -2.55 6.40 0.13
CA ALA A 64 -1.23 5.74 0.10
C ALA A 64 -1.30 4.35 -0.56
N LEU A 65 -2.34 3.56 -0.26
CA LEU A 65 -2.57 2.25 -0.87
C LEU A 65 -2.88 2.38 -2.36
N GLU A 66 -3.75 3.31 -2.76
CA GLU A 66 -4.07 3.58 -4.16
C GLU A 66 -2.83 4.00 -4.97
N ALA A 67 -1.99 4.86 -4.40
CA ALA A 67 -0.73 5.27 -5.03
C ALA A 67 0.22 4.07 -5.25
N GLU A 68 0.32 3.18 -4.27
CA GLU A 68 1.18 2.00 -4.35
C GLU A 68 0.66 0.98 -5.39
N VAL A 69 -0.64 0.70 -5.40
CA VAL A 69 -1.27 -0.13 -6.45
C VAL A 69 -1.08 0.51 -7.83
N GLY A 70 -1.22 1.84 -7.93
CA GLY A 70 -0.97 2.59 -9.15
C GLY A 70 0.47 2.42 -9.66
N ARG A 71 1.46 2.45 -8.76
CA ARG A 71 2.87 2.18 -9.10
C ARG A 71 3.06 0.77 -9.64
N TRP A 72 2.52 -0.25 -8.99
CA TRP A 72 2.63 -1.63 -9.46
C TRP A 72 1.98 -1.84 -10.82
N ASN A 73 0.78 -1.32 -11.01
CA ASN A 73 0.08 -1.41 -12.29
C ASN A 73 0.84 -0.69 -13.41
N ALA A 74 1.52 0.43 -13.11
CA ALA A 74 2.36 1.12 -14.07
C ALA A 74 3.63 0.34 -14.41
N SER A 75 4.29 -0.26 -13.42
CA SER A 75 5.48 -1.11 -13.60
C SER A 75 5.21 -2.43 -14.31
N ALA A 76 4.01 -3.00 -14.13
CA ALA A 76 3.60 -4.25 -14.76
C ALA A 76 3.23 -4.09 -16.24
N ARG A 77 3.07 -2.85 -16.74
CA ARG A 77 2.84 -2.63 -18.17
C ARG A 77 4.10 -3.05 -18.93
N PRO A 78 4.03 -3.98 -19.90
CA PRO A 78 5.17 -4.31 -20.72
C PRO A 78 5.64 -3.01 -21.38
N GLY A 79 6.87 -2.60 -21.07
CA GLY A 79 7.48 -1.41 -21.64
C GLY A 79 7.29 -1.46 -23.16
N ARG A 80 6.94 -0.32 -23.77
CA ARG A 80 6.82 -0.22 -25.23
C ARG A 80 8.03 -0.90 -25.85
N LEU A 81 7.82 -2.06 -26.47
CA LEU A 81 8.86 -2.76 -27.20
C LEU A 81 9.52 -1.71 -28.12
N PRO A 82 10.85 -1.56 -28.10
CA PRO A 82 11.50 -0.55 -28.91
C PRO A 82 11.04 -0.75 -30.35
N ARG A 83 10.53 0.33 -30.98
CA ARG A 83 9.94 0.33 -32.33
C ARG A 83 10.87 -0.27 -33.40
N ARG A 84 12.16 -0.44 -33.08
CA ARG A 84 13.19 -1.15 -33.84
C ARG A 84 12.97 -2.68 -33.95
N TRP A 85 12.11 -3.26 -33.12
CA TRP A 85 11.75 -4.69 -33.10
C TRP A 85 10.40 -4.98 -33.77
N LEU A 86 9.69 -3.93 -34.21
CA LEU A 86 8.53 -4.02 -35.11
C LEU A 86 8.95 -3.78 -36.57
N GLY A 87 10.25 -3.96 -36.86
CA GLY A 87 10.79 -3.92 -38.21
C GLY A 87 10.31 -5.12 -39.00
N GLY A 88 9.18 -4.96 -39.68
CA GLY A 88 8.84 -5.79 -40.82
C GLY A 88 9.95 -5.66 -41.85
N ALA A 89 10.66 -6.75 -42.06
CA ALA A 89 11.54 -6.94 -43.20
C ALA A 89 10.67 -7.19 -44.45
N GLU A 90 10.94 -6.37 -45.47
CA GLU A 90 10.99 -6.71 -46.91
C GLU A 90 9.66 -7.00 -47.65
N PRO A 91 9.61 -6.89 -49.00
CA PRO A 91 10.66 -6.60 -49.98
C PRO A 91 10.47 -5.30 -50.79
#